data_AF-A0A9W7TWX2-F1
#
_entry.id   AF-A0A9W7TWX2-F1
#
_cell.length_a   1.000
_cell.length_b   1.000
_cell.length_c   1.000
_cell.angle_alpha   90.00
_cell.angle_beta   90.00
_cell.angle_gamma   90.00
#
_symmetry.space_group_name_H-M   'P 1'
#
loop_
_entity.id
_entity.type
_entity.pdbx_description
1 polymer ?
#
loop_
_entity_poly.entity_id
_entity_poly.type
_entity_poly.pdbx_seq_one_letter_code
_entity_poly.pdbx_strand_id
1 'polypeptide(L)'
;MRYISVACVVGIIAGFCIGPAGVPFLMTGELFKQSHRPSAYIVGGSLNWMSNFAVGFVFPFLQMSAGAFCYLVFCVMCVGVAVYVYFIIPETKNKTFVEISQMFASRNGCEIENQALTFADHLSLKKMNGYGTVVPADVEK
;
A
#
# COMPACT_ATOMS: atom_id res chain seq x y z
N MET A 1 27.29 -11.95 27.97
CA MET A 1 25.82 -12.01 27.99
C MET A 1 25.14 -10.64 27.85
N ARG A 2 25.52 -9.59 28.61
CA ARG A 2 24.83 -8.27 28.58
C ARG A 2 24.89 -7.54 27.22
N TYR A 3 26.06 -7.55 26.56
CA TYR A 3 26.23 -6.90 25.25
C TYR A 3 25.44 -7.58 24.11
N ILE A 4 25.23 -8.89 24.19
CA ILE A 4 24.45 -9.65 23.20
C ILE A 4 22.99 -9.20 23.24
N SER A 5 22.40 -9.07 24.43
CA SER A 5 21.02 -8.58 24.58
C SER A 5 20.87 -7.16 24.02
N VAL A 6 21.85 -6.28 24.25
CA VAL A 6 21.82 -4.91 23.74
C VAL A 6 21.92 -4.90 22.22
N ALA A 7 22.84 -5.69 21.64
CA ALA A 7 22.98 -5.81 20.19
C ALA A 7 21.70 -6.34 19.53
N CYS A 8 21.04 -7.34 20.11
CA CYS A 8 19.78 -7.88 19.60
C CYS A 8 18.65 -6.83 19.61
N VAL A 9 18.51 -6.08 20.70
CA VAL A 9 17.49 -5.02 20.81
C VAL A 9 17.74 -3.93 19.78
N VAL A 10 18.98 -3.47 19.63
CA VAL A 10 19.35 -2.46 18.63
C VAL A 10 19.09 -2.98 17.21
N GLY A 11 19.41 -4.24 16.93
CA GLY A 11 19.16 -4.87 15.63
C GLY A 11 17.67 -4.92 15.27
N ILE A 12 16.81 -5.27 16.23
CA ILE A 12 15.35 -5.27 16.03
C ILE A 12 14.84 -3.85 15.76
N ILE A 13 15.30 -2.86 16.55
CA ILE A 13 14.89 -1.46 16.37
C ILE A 13 15.32 -0.94 14.99
N ALA A 14 16.57 -1.19 14.60
CA ALA A 14 17.08 -0.79 13.29
C ALA A 14 16.29 -1.44 12.15
N GLY A 15 16.00 -2.75 12.25
CA GLY A 15 15.18 -3.47 11.26
C GLY A 15 13.76 -2.91 11.16
N PHE A 16 13.14 -2.56 12.29
CA PHE A 16 11.82 -1.95 12.33
C PHE A 16 11.81 -0.58 11.63
N CYS A 17 12.82 0.26 11.90
CA CYS A 17 12.94 1.59 11.30
C CYS A 17 13.13 1.54 9.78
N ILE A 18 13.86 0.55 9.25
CA ILE A 18 14.15 0.46 7.81
C ILE A 18 12.95 -0.04 7.01
N GLY A 19 12.16 -0.97 7.56
CA GLY A 19 11.05 -1.59 6.83
C GLY A 19 9.68 -1.17 7.36
N PRO A 20 9.13 -1.88 8.37
CA PRO A 20 7.74 -1.75 8.79
C PRO A 20 7.32 -0.33 9.20
N ALA A 21 8.25 0.51 9.68
CA ALA A 21 7.93 1.86 10.12
C ALA A 21 7.55 2.80 8.95
N GLY A 22 8.23 2.68 7.80
CA GLY A 22 8.04 3.58 6.65
C GLY A 22 7.24 2.95 5.51
N VAL A 23 7.36 1.64 5.32
CA VAL A 23 6.80 0.92 4.17
C VAL A 23 5.28 1.08 4.04
N PRO A 24 4.44 0.97 5.09
CA PRO A 24 3.00 1.14 4.94
C PRO A 24 2.59 2.54 4.46
N PHE A 25 3.30 3.57 4.92
CA PHE A 25 3.04 4.95 4.51
C PHE A 25 3.46 5.21 3.06
N LEU A 26 4.61 4.67 2.67
CA LEU A 26 5.09 4.70 1.28
C LEU A 26 4.14 3.95 0.35
N MET A 27 3.75 2.72 0.71
CA MET A 27 2.79 1.91 -0.05
C MET A 27 1.45 2.62 -0.21
N THR A 28 0.94 3.28 0.83
CA THR A 28 -0.31 4.06 0.73
C THR A 28 -0.14 5.25 -0.22
N GLY A 29 1.04 5.85 -0.28
CA GLY A 29 1.37 6.87 -1.27
C GLY A 29 1.41 6.32 -2.69
N GLU A 30 2.01 5.15 -2.90
CA GLU A 30 2.26 4.55 -4.22
C GLU A 30 1.04 3.83 -4.82
N LEU A 31 0.14 3.28 -3.97
CA LEU A 31 -1.06 2.57 -4.45
C LEU A 31 -2.22 3.52 -4.76
N PHE A 32 -2.34 4.65 -4.06
CA PHE A 32 -3.53 5.51 -4.16
C PHE A 32 -3.25 6.79 -4.94
N LYS A 33 -4.17 7.15 -5.84
CA LYS A 33 -4.20 8.45 -6.54
C LYS A 33 -4.37 9.60 -5.52
N GLN A 34 -3.83 10.78 -5.84
CA GLN A 34 -3.79 11.95 -4.95
C GLN A 34 -5.15 12.30 -4.31
N SER A 35 -6.26 12.12 -5.04
CA SER A 35 -7.62 12.40 -4.55
C SER A 35 -8.08 11.45 -3.44
N HIS A 36 -7.59 10.21 -3.40
CA HIS A 36 -8.02 9.18 -2.44
C HIS A 36 -6.99 8.92 -1.32
N ARG A 37 -5.79 9.49 -1.43
CA ARG A 37 -4.73 9.36 -0.41
C ARG A 37 -5.21 9.77 1.00
N PRO A 38 -5.90 10.90 1.22
CA PRO A 38 -6.33 11.29 2.56
C PRO A 38 -7.21 10.24 3.22
N SER A 39 -8.18 9.67 2.49
CA SER A 39 -9.05 8.61 3.00
C SER A 39 -8.27 7.34 3.36
N ALA A 40 -7.31 6.93 2.52
CA ALA A 40 -6.48 5.75 2.78
C ALA A 40 -5.59 5.95 4.03
N TYR A 41 -5.03 7.14 4.20
CA TYR A 41 -4.25 7.50 5.39
C TYR A 41 -5.08 7.46 6.67
N ILE A 42 -6.33 7.95 6.63
CA ILE A 42 -7.23 7.91 7.79
C ILE A 42 -7.54 6.46 8.16
N VAL A 43 -7.95 5.63 7.20
CA VAL A 43 -8.28 4.22 7.46
C VAL A 43 -7.05 3.46 7.96
N GLY A 44 -5.90 3.61 7.31
CA GLY A 44 -4.65 2.97 7.74
C GLY A 44 -4.20 3.44 9.11
N GLY A 45 -4.30 4.74 9.40
CA GLY A 45 -4.00 5.31 10.71
C GLY A 45 -4.94 4.80 11.80
N SER A 46 -6.25 4.78 11.56
CA SER A 46 -7.23 4.21 12.50
C SER A 46 -6.96 2.74 12.78
N LEU A 47 -6.66 1.93 11.76
CA LEU A 47 -6.31 0.51 11.94
C LEU A 47 -5.01 0.34 12.73
N ASN A 48 -4.02 1.21 12.53
CA ASN A 48 -2.78 1.19 13.31
C ASN A 48 -3.05 1.48 14.79
N TRP A 49 -3.80 2.54 15.10
CA TRP A 49 -4.16 2.88 16.48
C TRP A 49 -5.03 1.81 17.15
N MET A 50 -6.01 1.25 16.44
CA MET A 50 -6.82 0.13 16.94
C MET A 50 -5.97 -1.11 17.22
N SER A 51 -5.02 -1.43 16.34
CA SER A 51 -4.11 -2.55 16.53
C SER A 51 -3.21 -2.33 17.76
N ASN A 52 -2.69 -1.12 17.95
CA ASN A 52 -1.88 -0.78 19.11
C ASN A 52 -2.69 -0.91 20.42
N PHE A 53 -3.96 -0.46 20.42
CA PHE A 53 -4.86 -0.63 21.55
C PHE A 53 -5.15 -2.11 21.83
N ALA A 54 -5.46 -2.89 20.79
CA ALA A 54 -5.72 -4.31 20.91
C ALA A 54 -4.50 -5.05 21.48
N VAL A 55 -3.30 -4.79 20.98
CA VAL A 55 -2.06 -5.38 21.51
C VAL A 55 -1.84 -4.96 22.95
N GLY A 56 -2.01 -3.68 23.30
CA GLY A 56 -1.87 -3.20 24.68
C GLY A 56 -2.84 -3.86 25.65
N PHE A 57 -4.07 -4.13 25.21
CA PHE A 57 -5.07 -4.82 26.02
C PHE A 57 -4.83 -6.33 26.13
N VAL A 58 -4.42 -6.98 25.04
CA VAL A 58 -4.26 -8.44 24.94
C VAL A 58 -2.93 -8.91 25.51
N PHE A 59 -1.90 -8.06 25.49
CA PHE A 59 -0.54 -8.38 25.97
C PHE A 59 -0.49 -8.83 27.45
N PRO A 60 -1.14 -8.17 28.42
CA PRO A 60 -1.17 -8.64 29.81
C PRO A 60 -1.75 -10.06 29.98
N PHE A 61 -2.80 -10.40 29.24
CA PHE A 61 -3.42 -11.73 29.28
C PHE A 61 -2.52 -12.80 28.65
N LEU A 62 -1.85 -12.47 27.54
CA LEU A 62 -0.84 -13.33 26.91
C LEU A 62 0.38 -13.55 27.82
N GLN A 63 0.85 -12.50 28.49
CA GLN A 63 1.99 -12.61 29.40
C GLN A 63 1.66 -13.46 30.63
N MET A 64 0.44 -13.35 31.17
CA MET A 64 -0.01 -14.16 32.31
C MET A 64 -0.15 -15.65 31.96
N SER A 65 -0.57 -15.97 30.73
CA SER A 65 -0.78 -17.35 30.29
C SER A 65 0.49 -18.02 29.77
N ALA A 66 1.29 -17.32 28.96
CA ALA A 66 2.41 -17.91 28.21
C ALA A 66 3.80 -17.43 28.67
N GLY A 67 3.89 -16.45 29.58
CA GLY A 67 5.18 -15.91 30.04
C GLY A 67 6.05 -15.42 28.88
N ALA A 68 7.31 -15.87 28.82
CA ALA A 68 8.26 -15.50 27.76
C ALA A 68 7.88 -16.02 26.36
N PHE A 69 6.99 -17.01 26.26
CA PHE A 69 6.54 -17.54 24.96
C PHE A 69 5.56 -16.61 24.24
N CYS A 70 5.02 -15.56 24.90
CA CYS A 70 4.15 -14.58 24.26
C CYS A 70 4.83 -13.88 23.06
N TYR A 71 6.15 -13.68 23.13
CA TYR A 71 6.93 -13.08 22.06
C TYR A 71 7.00 -13.94 20.78
N LEU A 72 6.87 -15.27 20.90
CA LEU A 72 6.83 -16.16 19.72
C LEU A 72 5.55 -15.94 18.90
N VAL A 73 4.43 -15.63 19.55
CA VAL A 73 3.17 -15.33 18.85
C VAL A 73 3.34 -14.09 17.97
N PHE A 74 3.98 -13.03 18.50
CA PHE A 74 4.31 -11.85 17.72
C PHE A 74 5.33 -12.14 16.60
N CYS A 75 6.31 -13.01 16.86
CA CYS A 75 7.26 -13.44 15.83
C CYS A 75 6.56 -14.15 14.65
N VAL A 76 5.64 -15.08 14.93
CA VAL A 76 4.85 -15.76 13.90
C VAL A 76 3.98 -14.78 13.12
N MET A 77 3.35 -13.81 13.79
CA MET A 77 2.59 -12.74 13.13
C MET A 77 3.48 -11.91 12.19
N CYS A 78 4.69 -11.53 12.62
CA CYS A 78 5.65 -10.81 11.77
C CYS A 78 6.05 -11.61 10.54
N VAL A 79 6.32 -12.91 10.69
CA VAL A 79 6.64 -13.80 9.55
C VAL A 79 5.44 -13.93 8.61
N GLY A 80 4.22 -14.09 9.14
CA GLY A 80 3.00 -14.14 8.34
C GLY A 80 2.80 -12.87 7.50
N VAL A 81 3.04 -11.70 8.10
CA VAL A 81 3.00 -10.41 7.38
C VAL A 81 4.11 -10.35 6.32
N ALA A 82 5.33 -10.81 6.62
CA ALA A 82 6.42 -10.84 5.64
C ALA A 82 6.08 -11.72 4.44
N VAL A 83 5.50 -12.90 4.67
CA VAL A 83 5.01 -13.80 3.62
C VAL A 83 3.89 -13.15 2.81
N TYR A 84 2.91 -12.53 3.48
CA TYR A 84 1.83 -11.81 2.82
C TYR A 84 2.37 -10.71 1.90
N VAL A 85 3.27 -9.87 2.39
CA VAL A 85 3.92 -8.81 1.61
C VAL A 85 4.66 -9.39 0.41
N TYR A 86 5.45 -10.46 0.62
CA TYR A 86 6.22 -11.09 -0.44
C TYR A 86 5.36 -11.64 -1.59
N PHE A 87 4.22 -12.28 -1.28
CA PHE A 87 3.36 -12.85 -2.31
C PHE A 87 2.39 -11.85 -2.92
N ILE A 88 1.81 -10.94 -2.13
CA ILE A 88 0.68 -10.11 -2.57
C ILE A 88 1.14 -8.74 -3.06
N ILE A 89 2.20 -8.17 -2.51
CA ILE A 89 2.68 -6.84 -2.91
C ILE A 89 3.74 -7.00 -4.00
N PRO A 90 3.42 -6.69 -5.28
CA PRO A 90 4.44 -6.64 -6.33
C PRO A 90 5.40 -5.47 -6.05
N GLU A 91 6.65 -5.62 -6.43
CA GLU A 91 7.68 -4.61 -6.18
C GLU A 91 7.35 -3.31 -6.94
N THR A 92 7.01 -2.25 -6.20
CA THR A 92 6.61 -0.94 -6.74
C THR A 92 7.80 -0.01 -7.03
N LYS A 93 9.02 -0.43 -6.67
CA LYS A 93 10.23 0.39 -6.78
C LYS A 93 10.57 0.72 -8.24
N ASN A 94 10.79 2.01 -8.53
CA ASN A 94 11.11 2.55 -9.86
C ASN A 94 10.03 2.32 -10.94
N LYS A 95 8.78 2.09 -10.56
CA LYS A 95 7.66 1.95 -11.48
C LYS A 95 6.75 3.16 -11.42
N THR A 96 6.19 3.55 -12.57
CA THR A 96 5.23 4.65 -12.64
C THR A 96 3.88 4.22 -12.04
N PHE A 97 3.09 5.19 -11.55
CA PHE A 97 1.73 4.92 -11.04
C PHE A 97 0.86 4.14 -12.05
N VAL A 98 1.04 4.41 -13.35
CA VAL A 98 0.31 3.73 -14.43
C VAL A 98 0.72 2.26 -14.53
N GLU A 99 2.03 1.96 -14.55
CA GLU A 99 2.53 0.58 -14.55
C GLU A 99 2.11 -0.20 -13.30
N ILE A 100 2.15 0.42 -12.11
CA ILE A 100 1.71 -0.21 -10.86
C ILE A 100 0.22 -0.55 -10.97
N SER A 101 -0.61 0.39 -11.45
CA SER A 101 -2.04 0.15 -11.63
C SER A 101 -2.33 -0.98 -12.63
N GLN A 102 -1.58 -1.06 -13.73
CA GLN A 102 -1.69 -2.12 -14.73
C GLN A 102 -1.25 -3.49 -14.20
N MET A 103 -0.21 -3.55 -13.36
CA MET A 103 0.22 -4.80 -12.72
C MET A 103 -0.84 -5.34 -11.75
N PHE A 104 -1.45 -4.46 -10.94
CA PHE A 104 -2.57 -4.85 -10.07
C PHE A 104 -3.82 -5.24 -10.87
N ALA A 105 -4.12 -4.55 -11.98
CA ALA A 105 -5.23 -4.82 -12.88
C ALA A 105 -5.12 -6.19 -13.57
N SER A 106 -3.95 -6.49 -14.16
CA SER A 106 -3.66 -7.78 -14.79
C SER A 106 -3.74 -8.93 -13.80
N ARG A 107 -3.35 -8.71 -12.53
CA ARG A 107 -3.40 -9.74 -11.49
C ARG A 107 -4.82 -9.99 -10.94
N ASN A 108 -5.69 -8.96 -10.96
CA ASN A 108 -7.07 -9.05 -10.48
C ASN A 108 -8.09 -9.33 -11.60
N GLY A 109 -7.67 -9.45 -12.86
CA GLY A 109 -8.55 -9.71 -14.01
C GLY A 109 -9.53 -8.56 -14.31
N CYS A 110 -9.26 -7.36 -13.83
CA CYS A 110 -10.12 -6.19 -14.01
C CYS A 110 -9.38 -5.16 -14.86
N GLU A 111 -9.82 -4.95 -16.10
CA GLU A 111 -9.28 -3.89 -16.95
C GLU A 111 -9.56 -2.52 -16.31
N ILE A 112 -8.50 -1.77 -16.02
CA ILE A 112 -8.62 -0.37 -15.60
C ILE A 112 -8.86 0.44 -16.87
N GLU A 113 -10.08 0.95 -17.04
CA GLU A 113 -10.39 1.97 -18.03
C GLU A 113 -9.48 3.18 -17.82
N ASN A 114 -8.54 3.36 -18.73
CA ASN A 114 -7.53 4.40 -18.66
C ASN A 114 -8.19 5.76 -18.90
N GLN A 115 -8.64 6.44 -17.84
CA GLN A 115 -9.16 7.81 -17.93
C GLN A 115 -8.21 8.79 -18.64
N ALA A 116 -6.90 8.50 -18.68
CA ALA A 116 -5.91 9.25 -19.46
C ALA A 116 -5.91 8.93 -20.96
N LEU A 117 -6.15 7.66 -21.35
CA LEU A 117 -6.45 7.32 -22.75
C LEU A 117 -7.80 7.91 -23.15
N THR A 118 -8.83 7.82 -22.29
CA THR A 118 -10.13 8.44 -22.58
C THR A 118 -9.98 9.94 -22.77
N PHE A 119 -9.19 10.63 -21.94
CA PHE A 119 -8.94 12.07 -22.10
C PHE A 119 -8.12 12.41 -23.35
N ALA A 120 -7.11 11.60 -23.70
CA ALA A 120 -6.31 11.77 -24.91
C ALA A 120 -7.10 11.47 -26.20
N ASP A 121 -7.98 10.46 -26.16
CA ASP A 121 -8.96 10.17 -27.21
C ASP A 121 -10.02 11.28 -27.29
N HIS A 122 -10.48 11.81 -26.15
CA HIS A 122 -11.41 12.94 -26.12
C HIS A 122 -10.75 14.24 -26.63
N LEU A 123 -9.44 14.41 -26.46
CA LEU A 123 -8.68 15.52 -27.06
C LEU A 123 -8.41 15.29 -28.55
N SER A 124 -8.14 14.05 -28.98
CA SER A 124 -7.93 13.71 -30.40
C SER A 124 -9.21 13.80 -31.22
N LEU A 125 -10.36 13.46 -30.63
CA LEU A 125 -11.69 13.71 -31.22
C LEU A 125 -12.03 15.20 -31.21
N LYS A 126 -11.41 16.00 -30.35
CA LYS A 126 -11.56 17.46 -30.31
C LYS A 126 -10.49 18.19 -31.13
N LYS A 127 -10.07 17.61 -32.26
CA LYS A 127 -9.26 18.33 -33.24
C LYS A 127 -10.14 19.39 -33.91
N MET A 128 -9.91 20.65 -33.55
CA MET A 128 -10.51 21.81 -34.22
C MET A 128 -10.19 21.78 -35.71
N ASN A 129 -11.22 21.83 -36.55
CA ASN A 129 -11.03 22.34 -37.92
C ASN A 129 -10.73 23.85 -37.85
N GLY A 130 -10.02 24.38 -38.85
CA GLY A 130 -9.49 25.75 -38.90
C GLY A 130 -10.49 26.92 -38.81
N TYR A 131 -11.73 26.64 -38.42
CA TYR A 131 -12.82 27.59 -38.19
C TYR A 131 -13.30 27.65 -36.72
N GLY A 132 -12.70 26.87 -35.80
CA GLY A 132 -12.91 27.03 -34.35
C GLY A 132 -14.21 26.44 -33.79
N THR A 133 -14.90 25.55 -34.50
CA THR A 133 -16.09 24.84 -33.99
C THR A 133 -15.79 23.37 -33.67
N VAL A 134 -16.49 22.83 -32.66
CA VAL A 134 -16.33 21.47 -32.13
C VAL A 134 -17.28 20.54 -32.89
N VAL A 135 -16.76 19.51 -33.57
CA VAL A 135 -17.58 18.51 -34.28
C VAL A 135 -17.56 17.19 -33.49
N PRO A 136 -18.71 16.68 -33.00
CA PRO A 136 -18.83 15.31 -32.49
C PRO A 136 -18.76 14.31 -33.65
N ALA A 137 -18.03 13.21 -33.46
CA ALA A 137 -17.73 12.20 -34.49
C ALA A 137 -18.89 11.24 -34.81
N ASP A 138 -20.13 11.68 -34.60
CA ASP A 138 -21.30 10.79 -34.51
C ASP A 138 -22.25 10.92 -35.72
N VAL A 139 -21.89 11.73 -36.72
CA VAL A 139 -22.73 11.98 -37.91
C VAL A 139 -21.92 11.84 -39.19
N GLU A 140 -21.37 10.65 -39.43
CA GLU A 140 -20.97 10.21 -40.77
C GLU A 140 -21.50 8.79 -41.00
N LYS A 141 -22.82 8.67 -41.17
CA LYS A 141 -23.49 7.62 -41.94
C LYS A 141 -24.75 8.19 -42.58
#